data_AF-A0A0G1GSZ7-F1
#
_entry.id   AF-A0A0G1GSZ7-F1
#
_cell.length_a   1.000
_cell.length_b   1.000
_cell.length_c   1.000
_cell.angle_alpha   90.00
_cell.angle_beta   90.00
_cell.angle_gamma   90.00
#
_symmetry.space_group_name_H-M   'P 1'
#
loop_
_entity.id
_entity.type
_entity.pdbx_description
1 polymer ?
#
loop_
_entity_poly.entity_id
_entity_poly.type
_entity_poly.pdbx_seq_one_letter_code
_entity_poly.pdbx_strand_id
1 'polypeptide(L)' 'MSKKANIVVTVNDQNIERYLRQLKKKLEREGVIRDMKRISYFEAESQKRRKRHMRAVKQNWMRMAACNLI' A
#
# COMPACT_ATOMS: atom_id res chain seq x y z
N MET A 1 26.22 -9.09 -1.45
CA MET A 1 25.23 -8.39 -2.30
C MET A 1 24.86 -7.07 -1.63
N SER A 2 24.95 -5.94 -2.35
CA SER A 2 24.54 -4.63 -1.80
C SER A 2 23.04 -4.62 -1.53
N LYS A 3 22.63 -4.21 -0.32
CA LYS A 3 21.20 -4.12 0.04
C LYS A 3 20.56 -2.99 -0.75
N LYS A 4 19.66 -3.31 -1.68
CA LYS A 4 18.87 -2.33 -2.43
C LYS A 4 17.65 -1.91 -1.61
N ALA A 5 17.50 -0.61 -1.36
CA ALA A 5 16.30 -0.08 -0.72
C ALA A 5 15.17 0.09 -1.75
N ASN A 6 13.97 -0.38 -1.42
CA ASN A 6 12.79 -0.25 -2.29
C ASN A 6 12.18 1.17 -2.23
N ILE A 7 12.33 1.88 -1.10
CA ILE A 7 11.80 3.23 -0.89
C ILE A 7 12.88 4.08 -0.25
N VAL A 8 13.09 5.28 -0.79
CA VAL A 8 14.06 6.27 -0.29
C VAL A 8 13.39 7.64 -0.15
N VAL A 9 13.75 8.34 0.92
CA VAL A 9 13.39 9.74 1.17
C VAL A 9 14.66 10.48 1.53
N THR A 10 14.98 11.53 0.77
CA THR A 10 16.10 12.43 1.08
C THR A 10 15.69 13.36 2.21
N VAL A 11 16.56 13.53 3.19
CA VAL A 11 16.33 14.34 4.39
C VAL A 11 17.29 15.53 4.35
N ASN A 12 16.78 16.73 4.70
CA ASN A 12 17.60 17.90 4.99
C ASN A 12 17.45 18.25 6.49
N ASP A 13 18.42 18.97 7.05
CA ASP A 13 18.62 19.07 8.50
C ASP A 13 17.48 19.73 9.30
N GLN A 14 16.63 20.55 8.67
CA GLN A 14 15.72 21.42 9.41
C GLN A 14 14.35 20.81 9.78
N ASN A 15 13.93 19.67 9.22
CA ASN A 15 12.57 19.17 9.49
C ASN A 15 12.37 17.65 9.34
N ILE A 16 12.91 16.86 10.27
CA ILE A 16 12.84 15.39 10.30
C ILE A 16 11.40 14.88 10.28
N GLU A 17 10.49 15.51 11.02
CA GLU A 17 9.10 15.06 11.14
C GLU A 17 8.37 15.07 9.78
N ARG A 18 8.61 16.09 8.97
CA ARG A 18 8.04 16.17 7.60
C ARG A 18 8.51 15.00 6.74
N TYR A 19 9.79 14.64 6.80
CA TYR A 19 10.34 13.53 6.02
C TYR A 19 9.82 12.17 6.50
N LEU A 20 9.60 11.99 7.82
CA LEU A 20 8.94 10.79 8.36
C LEU A 20 7.50 10.66 7.84
N ARG A 21 6.73 11.76 7.83
CA ARG A 21 5.37 11.77 7.26
C ARG A 21 5.39 11.47 5.76
N GLN A 22 6.37 11.99 5.02
CA GLN A 22 6.53 11.70 3.59
C GLN A 22 6.89 10.24 3.34
N LEU A 23 7.79 9.67 4.14
CA LEU A 23 8.16 8.25 4.06
C LEU A 23 6.95 7.36 4.31
N LYS A 24 6.16 7.65 5.35
CA LYS A 24 4.90 6.94 5.64
C LYS A 24 3.94 7.00 4.46
N LYS A 25 3.71 8.19 3.87
CA LYS A 25 2.84 8.35 2.69
C LYS A 25 3.36 7.56 1.48
N LYS A 26 4.67 7.54 1.23
CA LYS A 26 5.26 6.71 0.17
C LYS A 26 5.03 5.22 0.43
N LEU A 27 5.29 4.74 1.65
CA LEU A 27 5.05 3.34 2.05
C LEU A 27 3.59 2.91 1.86
N GLU A 28 2.64 3.80 2.19
CA GLU A 28 1.21 3.54 2.01
C GLU A 28 0.79 3.55 0.54
N ARG A 29 1.37 4.44 -0.28
CA ARG A 29 1.10 4.55 -1.72
C ARG A 29 1.62 3.35 -2.50
N GLU A 30 2.85 2.93 -2.22
CA GLU A 30 3.45 1.70 -2.76
C GLU A 30 2.73 0.45 -2.24
N GLY A 31 2.10 0.53 -1.07
CA GLY A 31 1.36 -0.57 -0.49
C GLY A 31 2.22 -1.61 0.24
N VAL A 32 3.50 -1.33 0.47
CA VAL A 32 4.45 -2.24 1.13
C VAL A 32 3.93 -2.73 2.48
N ILE A 33 3.44 -1.80 3.33
CA ILE A 33 2.89 -2.16 4.65
C ILE A 33 1.66 -3.07 4.50
N ARG A 34 0.84 -2.85 3.47
CA ARG A 34 -0.35 -3.65 3.19
C ARG A 34 0.03 -5.06 2.77
N ASP A 35 1.08 -5.20 1.97
CA ASP A 35 1.55 -6.50 1.48
C ASP A 35 2.29 -7.29 2.56
N MET A 36 3.11 -6.62 3.39
CA MET A 36 3.68 -7.23 4.59
C MET A 36 2.60 -7.85 5.47
N LYS A 37 1.54 -7.09 5.78
CA LYS A 37 0.39 -7.57 6.58
C LYS A 37 -0.38 -8.73 5.93
N ARG A 38 -0.39 -8.83 4.60
CA ARG A 38 -1.06 -9.93 3.88
C ARG A 38 -0.26 -11.23 3.95
N ILE A 39 1.05 -11.14 4.08
CA ILE A 39 1.98 -12.28 4.07
C ILE A 39 2.28 -12.76 5.51
N SER A 40 1.98 -11.95 6.53
CA SER A 40 2.27 -12.27 7.94
C SER A 40 1.71 -13.61 8.42
N TYR A 41 0.63 -14.10 7.82
CA TYR A 41 0.00 -15.37 8.19
C TYR A 41 -0.32 -16.19 6.94
N PHE A 42 -0.36 -17.52 7.11
CA PHE A 42 -0.82 -18.41 6.05
C PHE A 42 -2.30 -18.13 5.73
N GLU A 43 -2.61 -18.05 4.44
CA GLU A 43 -3.96 -17.90 3.92
C GLU A 43 -4.17 -18.97 2.84
N ALA A 44 -5.22 -19.77 2.99
CA ALA A 44 -5.58 -20.79 2.03
C ALA A 44 -5.88 -20.15 0.65
N GLU A 45 -5.61 -20.89 -0.42
CA GLU A 45 -5.74 -20.37 -1.79
C GLU A 45 -7.18 -19.94 -2.12
N SER A 46 -8.18 -20.67 -1.60
CA SER A 46 -9.60 -20.30 -1.73
C SER A 46 -9.89 -18.94 -1.10
N GLN A 47 -9.35 -18.68 0.10
CA GLN A 47 -9.50 -17.41 0.82
C GLN A 47 -8.78 -16.27 0.08
N LYS A 48 -7.56 -16.51 -0.43
CA LYS A 48 -6.82 -15.55 -1.26
C LYS A 48 -7.62 -15.14 -2.50
N ARG A 49 -8.20 -16.10 -3.22
CA ARG A 49 -9.02 -15.85 -4.44
C ARG A 49 -10.25 -15.01 -4.12
N ARG A 50 -11.03 -15.39 -3.10
CA ARG A 50 -12.23 -14.65 -2.67
C ARG A 50 -11.89 -13.21 -2.27
N LYS A 51 -10.82 -13.01 -1.50
CA LYS A 51 -10.35 -11.69 -1.08
C LYS A 51 -9.86 -10.83 -2.24
N ARG A 52 -9.20 -11.42 -3.24
CA ARG A 52 -8.81 -10.73 -4.47
C ARG A 52 -10.03 -10.23 -5.24
N HIS A 53 -11.05 -11.08 -5.41
CA HIS A 53 -12.29 -10.70 -6.08
C HIS A 53 -13.03 -9.56 -5.35
N MET A 54 -13.25 -9.69 -4.03
CA MET A 54 -13.90 -8.65 -3.23
C MET A 54 -13.15 -7.31 -3.27
N ARG A 55 -11.81 -7.33 -3.27
CA ARG A 55 -11.00 -6.10 -3.41
C ARG A 55 -11.15 -5.45 -4.78
N ALA A 56 -11.20 -6.24 -5.85
CA ALA A 56 -11.41 -5.74 -7.20
C ALA A 56 -12.79 -5.07 -7.33
N VAL A 57 -13.84 -5.72 -6.83
CA VAL A 57 -15.20 -5.17 -6.81
C VAL A 57 -15.24 -3.86 -6.00
N LYS A 58 -14.67 -3.84 -4.78
CA LYS A 58 -14.59 -2.62 -3.97
C LYS A 58 -13.83 -1.49 -4.67
N GLN A 59 -12.71 -1.80 -5.33
CA GLN A 59 -11.93 -0.80 -6.04
C GLN A 59 -12.69 -0.26 -7.26
N ASN A 60 -13.43 -1.11 -7.96
CA ASN A 60 -14.29 -0.68 -9.05
C ASN A 60 -15.40 0.25 -8.56
N TRP A 61 -16.11 -0.12 -7.49
CA TRP A 61 -17.15 0.72 -6.88
C TRP A 61 -16.61 2.08 -6.44
N MET A 62 -15.46 2.13 -5.76
CA MET A 62 -14.85 3.40 -5.36
C MET A 62 -14.48 4.28 -6.56
N ARG A 63 -14.07 3.68 -7.68
CA ARG A 63 -13.79 4.43 -8.93
C ARG A 63 -15.05 5.00 -9.56
N MET A 64 -16.12 4.20 -9.62
CA MET A 64 -17.41 4.64 -10.16
C MET A 64 -18.00 5.80 -9.33
N ALA A 65 -17.98 5.68 -8.00
CA ALA A 65 -18.41 6.74 -7.09
C ALA A 65 -17.57 8.02 -7.24
N ALA A 66 -16.25 7.89 -7.41
CA ALA A 66 -15.38 9.05 -7.62
C ALA A 66 -15.63 9.76 -8.97
N CYS A 67 -16.21 9.05 -9.96
CA CYS A 67 -16.55 9.60 -11.27
C CYS A 67 -18.03 10.03 -11.38
N ASN A 68 -18.80 10.03 -10.27
CA ASN A 68 -20.26 10.27 -10.27
C ASN A 68 -21.03 9.43 -11.31
N LEU A 69 -20.54 8.22 -11.60
CA LEU A 69 -21.21 7.27 -12.49
C LEU A 69 -22.33 6.51 -11.76
N ILE A 70 -22.38 6.64 -10.44
CA ILE A 70 -23.41 6.21 -9.49
C ILE A 70 -23.50 7.33 -8.44
#